data_AF-A0A7V3CUT1-F1
#
_entry.id   AF-A0A7V3CUT1-F1
#
_cell.length_a   1.000
_cell.length_b   1.000
_cell.length_c   1.000
_cell.angle_alpha   90.00
_cell.angle_beta   90.00
_cell.angle_gamma   90.00
#
_symmetry.space_group_name_H-M   'P 1'
#
loop_
_entity.id
_entity.type
_entity.pdbx_description
1 polymer ?
#
loop_
_entity_poly.entity_id
_entity_poly.type
_entity_poly.pdbx_seq_one_letter_code
_entity_poly.pdbx_strand_id
1 'polypeptide(L)'
;MDEYHFLFQVLSNRFYHGVEHEKSTVIVLGPAYDLNNGKTYEDLLGVSSHELFHTWNVKNIRPAEMMPYDFTKENYARTGYVYEGFTTYYGDVMLRAANVFNDQQYFETLEERLMKHFHNYGRFNLSVAQSSWETWLDGYVPGAPYRKTSIYDEGNLVAFMLDVSILKHTQNKKSLKDVCRKLYNDFGKKGIGYTEQNIMDLCNEAAGVSLQEIFDKYVYGTEDFEPMLNECFNYVGLEMQKTPSAFTNESTYGFKVLEQPGLTKTGLIAPYSPAWKAGLSSGDDVIAVNGFVVKNDLSNWLNYFKGGAIELTVSSQGKLKNINLVVKPGATTYFNTHKVAMVAKRTLQQEINYKRWLGIEN
;
A
#
# COMPACT_ATOMS: atom_id res chain seq x y z
N MET A 1 -22.86 -14.25 -18.17
CA MET A 1 -21.98 -15.09 -17.34
C MET A 1 -22.82 -15.49 -16.18
N ASP A 2 -23.05 -16.79 -16.05
CA ASP A 2 -24.21 -17.29 -15.29
C ASP A 2 -23.78 -17.87 -13.94
N GLU A 3 -22.47 -18.09 -13.74
CA GLU A 3 -21.86 -18.60 -12.52
C GLU A 3 -20.43 -18.04 -12.34
N TYR A 4 -19.97 -17.92 -11.09
CA TYR A 4 -18.60 -17.60 -10.67
C TYR A 4 -18.26 -18.44 -9.44
N HIS A 5 -17.06 -19.04 -9.39
CA HIS A 5 -16.69 -20.00 -8.34
C HIS A 5 -15.51 -19.52 -7.48
N PHE A 6 -15.68 -19.53 -6.15
CA PHE A 6 -14.58 -19.32 -5.20
C PHE A 6 -14.02 -20.67 -4.73
N LEU A 7 -12.74 -20.90 -4.99
CA LEU A 7 -12.04 -22.13 -4.61
C LEU A 7 -11.09 -21.84 -3.45
N PHE A 8 -11.49 -22.20 -2.23
CA PHE A 8 -10.70 -21.94 -1.03
C PHE A 8 -9.82 -23.12 -0.64
N GLN A 9 -8.52 -22.86 -0.44
CA GLN A 9 -7.58 -23.78 0.20
C GLN A 9 -7.22 -23.22 1.58
N VAL A 10 -7.71 -23.86 2.63
CA VAL A 10 -7.52 -23.38 4.01
C VAL A 10 -6.43 -24.21 4.69
N LEU A 11 -5.31 -23.58 5.03
CA LEU A 11 -4.12 -24.21 5.58
C LEU A 11 -4.08 -24.14 7.11
N SER A 12 -3.36 -25.07 7.75
CA SER A 12 -3.14 -25.05 9.21
C SER A 12 -2.12 -23.99 9.65
N ASN A 13 -1.24 -23.57 8.75
CA ASN A 13 -0.25 -22.52 8.98
C ASN A 13 -0.69 -21.19 8.35
N ARG A 14 -0.07 -20.09 8.80
CA ARG A 14 -0.28 -18.78 8.20
C ARG A 14 0.15 -18.79 6.72
N PHE A 15 -0.76 -18.40 5.85
CA PHE A 15 -0.55 -18.21 4.42
C PHE A 15 -1.59 -17.23 3.88
N TYR A 16 -1.29 -16.54 2.79
CA TYR A 16 -2.20 -15.60 2.14
C TYR A 16 -1.82 -15.44 0.67
N HIS A 17 -2.70 -15.85 -0.23
CA HIS A 17 -2.56 -15.63 -1.67
C HIS A 17 -3.91 -15.79 -2.38
N GLY A 18 -4.09 -15.06 -3.49
CA GLY A 18 -5.23 -15.16 -4.38
C GLY A 18 -4.74 -15.19 -5.83
N VAL A 19 -5.46 -15.91 -6.70
CA VAL A 19 -5.20 -15.94 -8.13
C VAL A 19 -6.52 -15.86 -8.88
N GLU A 20 -6.57 -14.94 -9.84
CA GLU A 20 -7.75 -14.57 -10.59
C GLU A 20 -7.93 -15.38 -11.88
N HIS A 21 -9.16 -15.80 -12.16
CA HIS A 21 -9.55 -16.41 -13.43
C HIS A 21 -10.82 -15.80 -13.97
N GLU A 22 -11.13 -16.06 -15.25
CA GLU A 22 -12.29 -15.46 -15.92
C GLU A 22 -13.62 -15.82 -15.27
N LYS A 23 -13.71 -17.01 -14.65
CA LYS A 23 -14.93 -17.53 -14.04
C LYS A 23 -14.76 -18.13 -12.64
N SER A 24 -13.59 -17.92 -12.05
CA SER A 24 -13.29 -18.42 -10.71
C SER A 24 -12.12 -17.67 -10.11
N THR A 25 -11.86 -17.94 -8.85
CA THR A 25 -10.60 -17.59 -8.19
C THR A 25 -10.16 -18.75 -7.30
N VAL A 26 -8.84 -18.89 -7.14
CA VAL A 26 -8.24 -19.77 -6.15
C VAL A 26 -7.65 -18.91 -5.04
N ILE A 27 -8.12 -19.11 -3.81
CA ILE A 27 -7.65 -18.36 -2.64
C ILE A 27 -7.07 -19.36 -1.65
N VAL A 28 -5.82 -19.12 -1.24
CA VAL A 28 -5.11 -19.89 -0.23
C VAL A 28 -4.91 -19.03 1.00
N LEU A 29 -5.42 -19.46 2.15
CA LEU A 29 -5.25 -18.73 3.40
C LEU A 29 -5.14 -19.63 4.62
N GLY A 30 -4.62 -19.08 5.72
CA GLY A 30 -4.59 -19.75 7.01
C GLY A 30 -4.05 -18.83 8.11
N PRO A 31 -4.09 -19.27 9.38
CA PRO A 31 -4.43 -20.62 9.80
C PRO A 31 -5.94 -20.89 9.89
N ALA A 32 -6.37 -22.12 9.61
CA ALA A 32 -7.76 -22.53 9.52
C ALA A 32 -8.60 -22.25 10.77
N TYR A 33 -8.00 -22.35 11.96
CA TYR A 33 -8.69 -22.12 13.23
C TYR A 33 -9.13 -20.66 13.43
N ASP A 34 -8.52 -19.71 12.71
CA ASP A 34 -8.87 -18.29 12.77
C ASP A 34 -9.80 -17.85 11.63
N LEU A 35 -10.11 -18.72 10.66
CA LEU A 35 -10.80 -18.35 9.41
C LEU A 35 -12.10 -17.55 9.61
N ASN A 36 -12.85 -17.87 10.66
CA ASN A 36 -14.15 -17.24 10.95
C ASN A 36 -14.06 -16.15 12.02
N ASN A 37 -12.86 -15.69 12.37
CA ASN A 37 -12.63 -14.77 13.49
C ASN A 37 -11.75 -13.58 13.09
N GLY A 38 -12.18 -12.39 13.52
CA GLY A 38 -11.38 -11.16 13.50
C GLY A 38 -10.68 -10.90 12.17
N LYS A 39 -9.37 -10.60 12.26
CA LYS A 39 -8.55 -10.17 11.12
C LYS A 39 -8.44 -11.21 9.99
N THR A 40 -8.40 -12.51 10.31
CA THR A 40 -8.27 -13.55 9.27
C THR A 40 -9.54 -13.65 8.42
N TYR A 41 -10.72 -13.46 9.02
CA TYR A 41 -11.98 -13.39 8.27
C TYR A 41 -12.07 -12.13 7.41
N GLU A 42 -11.60 -10.99 7.92
CA GLU A 42 -11.50 -9.75 7.15
C GLU A 42 -10.53 -9.90 5.97
N ASP A 43 -9.39 -10.58 6.17
CA ASP A 43 -8.43 -10.88 5.11
C ASP A 43 -9.04 -11.78 4.02
N LEU A 44 -9.86 -12.78 4.41
CA LEU A 44 -10.63 -13.61 3.48
C LEU A 44 -11.59 -12.78 2.63
N LEU A 45 -12.35 -11.87 3.25
CA LEU A 45 -13.29 -10.99 2.56
C LEU A 45 -12.55 -10.01 1.62
N GLY A 46 -11.45 -9.43 2.11
CA GLY A 46 -10.56 -8.53 1.36
C GLY A 46 -10.04 -9.18 0.08
N VAL A 47 -9.37 -10.34 0.22
CA VAL A 47 -8.84 -11.07 -0.95
C VAL A 47 -9.97 -11.52 -1.88
N SER A 48 -11.09 -12.03 -1.35
CA SER A 48 -12.22 -12.46 -2.19
C SER A 48 -12.81 -11.31 -3.02
N SER A 49 -12.91 -10.11 -2.46
CA SER A 49 -13.39 -8.92 -3.17
C SER A 49 -12.40 -8.47 -4.25
N HIS A 50 -11.10 -8.47 -3.93
CA HIS A 50 -10.01 -8.19 -4.87
C HIS A 50 -10.05 -9.13 -6.07
N GLU A 51 -10.04 -10.44 -5.82
CA GLU A 51 -10.08 -11.47 -6.86
C GLU A 51 -11.38 -11.44 -7.68
N LEU A 52 -12.51 -11.09 -7.06
CA LEU A 52 -13.76 -10.92 -7.78
C LEU A 52 -13.69 -9.72 -8.73
N PHE A 53 -13.14 -8.59 -8.30
CA PHE A 53 -12.98 -7.42 -9.17
C PHE A 53 -12.08 -7.73 -10.38
N HIS A 54 -11.09 -8.62 -10.20
CA HIS A 54 -10.24 -9.05 -11.29
C HIS A 54 -10.98 -9.71 -12.46
N THR A 55 -12.17 -10.25 -12.21
CA THR A 55 -13.06 -10.76 -13.27
C THR A 55 -13.25 -9.70 -14.37
N TRP A 56 -13.46 -8.44 -14.00
CA TRP A 56 -13.45 -7.34 -14.96
C TRP A 56 -12.02 -6.87 -15.21
N ASN A 57 -11.22 -6.66 -14.17
CA ASN A 57 -9.89 -6.06 -14.29
C ASN A 57 -8.75 -7.07 -14.31
N VAL A 58 -7.97 -7.01 -15.38
CA VAL A 58 -6.98 -7.95 -15.89
C VAL A 58 -7.51 -9.19 -16.60
N LYS A 59 -8.63 -9.79 -16.16
CA LYS A 59 -9.19 -10.91 -16.95
C LYS A 59 -9.80 -10.44 -18.27
N ASN A 60 -10.61 -9.38 -18.23
CA ASN A 60 -11.22 -8.77 -19.43
C ASN A 60 -10.51 -7.46 -19.81
N ILE A 61 -10.38 -6.50 -18.89
CA ILE A 61 -9.67 -5.24 -19.10
C ILE A 61 -8.18 -5.49 -18.92
N ARG A 62 -7.41 -5.56 -20.01
CA ARG A 62 -6.00 -5.94 -19.94
C ARG A 62 -5.10 -4.99 -20.74
N PRO A 63 -3.86 -4.73 -20.33
CA PRO A 63 -2.91 -4.00 -21.17
C PRO A 63 -2.68 -4.71 -22.52
N ALA A 64 -2.40 -3.94 -23.56
CA ALA A 64 -2.09 -4.43 -24.91
C ALA A 64 -0.91 -5.42 -24.91
N GLU A 65 0.05 -5.21 -24.03
CA GLU A 65 1.24 -6.04 -23.85
C GLU A 65 0.94 -7.45 -23.35
N MET A 66 -0.27 -7.70 -22.84
CA MET A 66 -0.70 -8.99 -22.31
C MET A 66 -1.92 -9.58 -23.07
N MET A 67 -2.27 -9.01 -24.23
CA MET A 67 -3.44 -9.40 -25.02
C MET A 67 -3.08 -9.76 -26.48
N PRO A 68 -2.88 -11.07 -26.81
CA PRO A 68 -2.86 -12.22 -25.91
C PRO A 68 -1.55 -12.30 -25.09
N TYR A 69 -1.51 -13.18 -24.09
CA TYR A 69 -0.26 -13.48 -23.38
C TYR A 69 0.71 -14.23 -24.28
N ASP A 70 1.98 -13.84 -24.25
CA ASP A 70 3.09 -14.65 -24.75
C ASP A 70 3.76 -15.38 -23.58
N PHE A 71 3.38 -16.63 -23.34
CA PHE A 71 3.92 -17.43 -22.23
C PHE A 71 5.37 -17.88 -22.44
N THR A 72 6.00 -17.56 -23.58
CA THR A 72 7.40 -17.93 -23.85
C THR A 72 8.40 -16.90 -23.33
N LYS A 73 7.94 -15.73 -22.89
CA LYS A 73 8.76 -14.62 -22.42
C LYS A 73 8.02 -13.75 -21.40
N GLU A 74 8.74 -12.80 -20.83
CA GLU A 74 8.18 -11.77 -19.97
C GLU A 74 7.24 -10.84 -20.74
N ASN A 75 6.08 -10.53 -20.14
CA ASN A 75 5.10 -9.60 -20.68
C ASN A 75 5.19 -8.30 -19.86
N TYR A 76 6.09 -7.40 -20.28
CA TYR A 76 6.36 -6.16 -19.55
C TYR A 76 5.25 -5.12 -19.78
N ALA A 77 4.69 -4.59 -18.70
CA ALA A 77 3.70 -3.51 -18.74
C ALA A 77 3.94 -2.51 -17.60
N ARG A 78 3.67 -1.23 -17.85
CA ARG A 78 3.79 -0.14 -16.85
C ARG A 78 2.48 0.19 -16.14
N THR A 79 1.40 -0.50 -16.48
CA THR A 79 0.04 -0.22 -16.00
C THR A 79 -0.37 -1.07 -14.79
N GLY A 80 0.57 -1.58 -14.00
CA GLY A 80 0.27 -2.34 -12.78
C GLY A 80 -0.52 -1.57 -11.74
N TYR A 81 -0.36 -0.24 -11.70
CA TYR A 81 -1.22 0.63 -10.91
C TYR A 81 -2.71 0.59 -11.35
N VAL A 82 -3.01 0.14 -12.57
CA VAL A 82 -4.37 -0.09 -13.07
C VAL A 82 -4.80 -1.51 -12.76
N TYR A 83 -4.08 -2.54 -13.25
CA TYR A 83 -4.58 -3.91 -13.14
C TYR A 83 -4.49 -4.49 -11.72
N GLU A 84 -3.55 -4.04 -10.88
CA GLU A 84 -3.51 -4.36 -9.44
C GLU A 84 -3.98 -3.21 -8.56
N GLY A 85 -3.56 -1.98 -8.85
CA GLY A 85 -3.88 -0.83 -8.01
C GLY A 85 -5.36 -0.48 -7.98
N PHE A 86 -6.01 -0.39 -9.15
CA PHE A 86 -7.46 -0.11 -9.19
C PHE A 86 -8.26 -1.29 -8.62
N THR A 87 -7.75 -2.52 -8.79
CA THR A 87 -8.35 -3.72 -8.19
C THR A 87 -8.28 -3.68 -6.67
N THR A 88 -7.12 -3.34 -6.12
CA THR A 88 -6.94 -3.18 -4.66
C THR A 88 -7.87 -2.10 -4.12
N TYR A 89 -7.97 -0.97 -4.83
CA TYR A 89 -8.86 0.13 -4.44
C TYR A 89 -10.34 -0.26 -4.48
N TYR A 90 -10.82 -0.81 -5.59
CA TYR A 90 -12.23 -1.18 -5.70
C TYR A 90 -12.60 -2.42 -4.91
N GLY A 91 -11.67 -3.35 -4.68
CA GLY A 91 -11.84 -4.47 -3.76
C GLY A 91 -12.25 -4.00 -2.37
N ASP A 92 -11.54 -3.01 -1.83
CA ASP A 92 -11.85 -2.42 -0.52
C ASP A 92 -13.11 -1.54 -0.55
N VAL A 93 -13.25 -0.66 -1.53
CA VAL A 93 -14.41 0.24 -1.66
C VAL A 93 -15.72 -0.56 -1.79
N MET A 94 -15.71 -1.69 -2.51
CA MET A 94 -16.89 -2.54 -2.68
C MET A 94 -17.34 -3.19 -1.39
N LEU A 95 -16.41 -3.64 -0.54
CA LEU A 95 -16.75 -4.20 0.77
C LEU A 95 -17.42 -3.17 1.66
N ARG A 96 -16.93 -1.93 1.63
CA ARG A 96 -17.56 -0.83 2.36
C ARG A 96 -18.92 -0.45 1.77
N ALA A 97 -19.01 -0.32 0.45
CA ALA A 97 -20.24 0.05 -0.25
C ALA A 97 -21.36 -0.98 -0.03
N ALA A 98 -21.01 -2.27 0.03
CA ALA A 98 -21.92 -3.37 0.31
C ALA A 98 -22.26 -3.53 1.81
N ASN A 99 -21.75 -2.64 2.67
CA ASN A 99 -21.92 -2.70 4.13
C ASN A 99 -21.39 -4.00 4.76
N VAL A 100 -20.43 -4.66 4.10
CA VAL A 100 -19.70 -5.81 4.64
C VAL A 100 -18.64 -5.32 5.63
N PHE A 101 -17.94 -4.25 5.27
CA PHE A 101 -17.09 -3.49 6.19
C PHE A 101 -17.83 -2.24 6.67
N ASN A 102 -17.64 -1.90 7.94
CA ASN A 102 -17.99 -0.58 8.46
C ASN A 102 -16.90 0.45 8.11
N ASP A 103 -17.11 1.72 8.46
CA ASP A 103 -16.13 2.80 8.19
C ASP A 103 -14.77 2.52 8.84
N GLN A 104 -14.74 2.01 10.07
CA GLN A 104 -13.51 1.75 10.81
C GLN A 104 -12.68 0.65 10.12
N GLN A 105 -13.31 -0.47 9.75
CA GLN A 105 -12.66 -1.57 9.04
C GLN A 105 -12.11 -1.12 7.68
N TYR A 106 -12.86 -0.28 6.96
CA TYR A 106 -12.39 0.29 5.69
C TYR A 106 -11.24 1.28 5.89
N PHE A 107 -11.27 2.13 6.92
CA PHE A 107 -10.16 3.02 7.24
C PHE A 107 -8.91 2.23 7.61
N GLU A 108 -9.03 1.10 8.30
CA GLU A 108 -7.90 0.22 8.60
C GLU A 108 -7.24 -0.33 7.33
N THR A 109 -7.98 -0.62 6.25
CA THR A 109 -7.37 -1.02 4.97
C THR A 109 -6.58 0.12 4.33
N LEU A 110 -7.16 1.34 4.29
CA LEU A 110 -6.48 2.54 3.81
C LEU A 110 -5.23 2.86 4.64
N GLU A 111 -5.32 2.79 5.95
CA GLU A 111 -4.19 3.00 6.87
C GLU A 111 -3.06 2.00 6.61
N GLU A 112 -3.38 0.74 6.33
CA GLU A 112 -2.36 -0.25 5.96
C GLU A 112 -1.63 0.17 4.67
N ARG A 113 -2.34 0.67 3.66
CA ARG A 113 -1.74 1.17 2.41
C ARG A 113 -0.86 2.39 2.67
N LEU A 114 -1.35 3.35 3.44
CA LEU A 114 -0.58 4.54 3.84
C LEU A 114 0.69 4.13 4.58
N MET A 115 0.60 3.19 5.51
CA MET A 115 1.75 2.69 6.25
C MET A 115 2.78 2.02 5.33
N LYS A 116 2.36 1.15 4.42
CA LYS A 116 3.26 0.50 3.45
C LYS A 116 3.94 1.52 2.55
N HIS A 117 3.19 2.48 2.02
CA HIS A 117 3.74 3.57 1.19
C HIS A 117 4.73 4.45 1.97
N PHE A 118 4.31 4.98 3.13
CA PHE A 118 5.12 5.92 3.89
C PHE A 118 6.34 5.29 4.55
N HIS A 119 6.35 3.96 4.76
CA HIS A 119 7.49 3.24 5.30
C HIS A 119 8.40 2.65 4.22
N ASN A 120 7.95 2.63 2.96
CA ASN A 120 8.76 2.25 1.82
C ASN A 120 9.52 3.45 1.24
N TYR A 121 10.83 3.51 1.47
CA TYR A 121 11.68 4.56 0.90
C TYR A 121 11.99 4.37 -0.59
N GLY A 122 11.61 3.24 -1.20
CA GLY A 122 11.63 3.06 -2.65
C GLY A 122 10.74 4.04 -3.40
N ARG A 123 9.76 4.64 -2.72
CA ARG A 123 8.89 5.68 -3.31
C ARG A 123 9.62 6.92 -3.81
N PHE A 124 10.84 7.17 -3.34
CA PHE A 124 11.67 8.28 -3.79
C PHE A 124 12.66 7.91 -4.91
N ASN A 125 12.72 6.63 -5.30
CA ASN A 125 13.72 6.10 -6.23
C ASN A 125 13.11 5.56 -7.52
N LEU A 126 11.96 4.91 -7.45
CA LEU A 126 11.32 4.30 -8.62
C LEU A 126 9.80 4.49 -8.58
N SER A 127 9.26 4.99 -9.68
CA SER A 127 7.83 5.23 -9.82
C SER A 127 7.02 3.94 -9.84
N VAL A 128 5.72 4.01 -9.59
CA VAL A 128 4.85 2.81 -9.61
C VAL A 128 4.75 2.22 -11.02
N ALA A 129 4.78 3.07 -12.07
CA ALA A 129 4.81 2.61 -13.45
C ALA A 129 6.08 1.81 -13.77
N GLN A 130 7.24 2.29 -13.34
CA GLN A 130 8.50 1.57 -13.54
C GLN A 130 8.61 0.34 -12.62
N SER A 131 8.04 0.40 -11.41
CA SER A 131 7.95 -0.76 -10.51
C SER A 131 7.09 -1.88 -11.11
N SER A 132 6.01 -1.53 -11.82
CA SER A 132 5.20 -2.47 -12.60
C SER A 132 6.03 -3.16 -13.67
N TRP A 133 6.81 -2.42 -14.44
CA TRP A 133 7.70 -2.98 -15.46
C TRP A 133 8.70 -3.98 -14.85
N GLU A 134 9.28 -3.63 -13.70
CA GLU A 134 10.30 -4.44 -13.02
C GLU A 134 9.74 -5.62 -12.21
N THR A 135 8.43 -5.90 -12.25
CA THR A 135 7.82 -7.03 -11.53
C THR A 135 8.47 -8.36 -11.88
N TRP A 136 8.84 -8.56 -13.15
CA TRP A 136 9.53 -9.76 -13.64
C TRP A 136 10.94 -9.95 -13.06
N LEU A 137 11.59 -8.89 -12.57
CA LEU A 137 12.97 -8.98 -12.10
C LEU A 137 13.09 -9.72 -10.77
N ASP A 138 12.18 -9.46 -9.82
CA ASP A 138 12.23 -10.06 -8.48
C ASP A 138 11.23 -11.21 -8.32
N GLY A 139 10.20 -11.28 -9.17
CA GLY A 139 9.08 -12.20 -8.97
C GLY A 139 8.43 -12.00 -7.59
N TYR A 140 8.22 -13.09 -6.86
CA TYR A 140 7.55 -13.09 -5.54
C TYR A 140 8.50 -12.92 -4.34
N VAL A 141 9.80 -12.69 -4.55
CA VAL A 141 10.74 -12.47 -3.44
C VAL A 141 11.05 -10.98 -3.25
N PRO A 142 11.41 -10.55 -2.03
CA PRO A 142 11.88 -9.19 -1.82
C PRO A 142 13.11 -8.89 -2.68
N GLY A 143 13.03 -7.82 -3.47
CA GLY A 143 14.14 -7.30 -4.26
C GLY A 143 15.13 -6.46 -3.44
N ALA A 144 15.99 -5.71 -4.12
CA ALA A 144 16.90 -4.77 -3.48
C ALA A 144 16.14 -3.75 -2.59
N PRO A 145 16.55 -3.57 -1.31
CA PRO A 145 15.90 -2.62 -0.41
C PRO A 145 15.86 -1.20 -0.97
N TYR A 146 14.77 -0.49 -0.70
CA TYR A 146 14.56 0.90 -1.12
C TYR A 146 14.61 1.11 -2.64
N ARG A 147 14.54 0.07 -3.48
CA ARG A 147 14.57 0.26 -4.94
C ARG A 147 13.19 0.66 -5.48
N LYS A 148 12.16 -0.14 -5.20
CA LYS A 148 10.85 -0.08 -5.89
C LYS A 148 9.67 0.14 -4.95
N THR A 149 8.53 0.46 -5.55
CA THR A 149 7.21 0.57 -4.90
C THR A 149 6.32 -0.64 -5.21
N SER A 150 5.15 -0.68 -4.57
CA SER A 150 4.15 -1.74 -4.73
C SER A 150 3.07 -1.30 -5.71
N ILE A 151 2.83 -2.08 -6.76
CA ILE A 151 1.74 -1.80 -7.70
C ILE A 151 0.35 -1.90 -7.05
N TYR A 152 0.27 -2.53 -5.87
CA TYR A 152 -0.93 -2.62 -5.06
C TYR A 152 -1.10 -1.39 -4.17
N ASP A 153 -0.08 -1.04 -3.38
CA ASP A 153 -0.21 0.01 -2.36
C ASP A 153 -0.17 1.41 -2.99
N GLU A 154 0.84 1.70 -3.80
CA GLU A 154 0.91 2.95 -4.56
C GLU A 154 -0.20 3.03 -5.59
N GLY A 155 -0.54 1.91 -6.24
CA GLY A 155 -1.62 1.86 -7.20
C GLY A 155 -2.99 2.16 -6.59
N ASN A 156 -3.29 1.65 -5.38
CA ASN A 156 -4.50 1.97 -4.63
C ASN A 156 -4.58 3.46 -4.30
N LEU A 157 -3.47 4.05 -3.80
CA LEU A 157 -3.43 5.48 -3.46
C LEU A 157 -3.56 6.37 -4.70
N VAL A 158 -2.96 6.00 -5.83
CA VAL A 158 -3.17 6.67 -7.12
C VAL A 158 -4.63 6.56 -7.56
N ALA A 159 -5.25 5.39 -7.43
CA ALA A 159 -6.66 5.20 -7.76
C ALA A 159 -7.55 6.13 -6.91
N PHE A 160 -7.27 6.23 -5.61
CA PHE A 160 -7.96 7.18 -4.73
C PHE A 160 -7.79 8.64 -5.18
N MET A 161 -6.56 9.05 -5.54
CA MET A 161 -6.29 10.41 -6.06
C MET A 161 -7.06 10.71 -7.35
N LEU A 162 -7.10 9.75 -8.28
CA LEU A 162 -7.84 9.88 -9.54
C LEU A 162 -9.34 9.94 -9.29
N ASP A 163 -9.88 9.08 -8.43
CA ASP A 163 -11.31 9.03 -8.13
C ASP A 163 -11.79 10.34 -7.50
N VAL A 164 -11.08 10.82 -6.47
CA VAL A 164 -11.42 12.09 -5.80
C VAL A 164 -11.25 13.28 -6.73
N SER A 165 -10.22 13.30 -7.59
CA SER A 165 -10.05 14.36 -8.58
C SER A 165 -11.21 14.41 -9.59
N ILE A 166 -11.66 13.26 -10.09
CA ILE A 166 -12.82 13.18 -10.99
C ILE A 166 -14.09 13.64 -10.25
N LEU A 167 -14.32 13.20 -9.01
CA LEU A 167 -15.44 13.65 -8.18
C LEU A 167 -15.42 15.18 -8.02
N LYS A 168 -14.25 15.76 -7.68
CA LYS A 168 -14.05 17.20 -7.49
C LYS A 168 -14.38 17.99 -8.76
N HIS A 169 -13.83 17.62 -9.90
CA HIS A 169 -14.01 18.36 -11.15
C HIS A 169 -15.40 18.20 -11.76
N THR A 170 -16.11 17.14 -11.42
CA THR A 170 -17.46 16.88 -11.94
C THR A 170 -18.58 17.18 -10.95
N GLN A 171 -18.27 17.77 -9.79
CA GLN A 171 -19.24 18.01 -8.71
C GLN A 171 -19.97 16.72 -8.30
N ASN A 172 -19.20 15.64 -8.12
CA ASN A 172 -19.63 14.28 -7.79
C ASN A 172 -20.55 13.59 -8.82
N LYS A 173 -20.57 14.05 -10.07
CA LYS A 173 -21.37 13.42 -11.14
C LYS A 173 -20.70 12.19 -11.74
N LYS A 174 -19.37 12.16 -11.76
CA LYS A 174 -18.56 11.04 -12.24
C LYS A 174 -17.49 10.68 -11.23
N SER A 175 -16.92 9.49 -11.40
CA SER A 175 -15.88 8.93 -10.56
C SER A 175 -14.96 8.03 -11.41
N LEU A 176 -13.86 7.53 -10.84
CA LEU A 176 -13.03 6.51 -11.47
C LEU A 176 -13.84 5.25 -11.88
N LYS A 177 -15.02 5.01 -11.28
CA LYS A 177 -15.95 3.95 -11.70
C LYS A 177 -16.38 4.12 -13.15
N ASP A 178 -16.55 5.35 -13.61
CA ASP A 178 -16.91 5.65 -15.00
C ASP A 178 -15.75 5.36 -15.96
N VAL A 179 -14.51 5.59 -15.52
CA VAL A 179 -13.30 5.20 -16.26
C VAL A 179 -13.24 3.68 -16.41
N CYS A 180 -13.42 2.92 -15.31
CA CYS A 180 -13.42 1.46 -15.36
C CYS A 180 -14.53 0.90 -16.27
N ARG A 181 -15.73 1.51 -16.26
CA ARG A 181 -16.83 1.14 -17.17
C ARG A 181 -16.47 1.39 -18.63
N LYS A 182 -15.84 2.52 -18.95
CA LYS A 182 -15.37 2.80 -20.31
C LYS A 182 -14.27 1.84 -20.72
N LEU A 183 -13.29 1.57 -19.86
CA LEU A 183 -12.27 0.54 -20.09
C LEU A 183 -12.89 -0.82 -20.42
N TYR A 184 -13.89 -1.25 -19.65
CA TYR A 184 -14.59 -2.49 -19.92
C TYR A 184 -15.33 -2.48 -21.27
N ASN A 185 -16.08 -1.41 -21.58
CA ASN A 185 -16.88 -1.37 -22.80
C ASN A 185 -16.04 -1.17 -24.06
N ASP A 186 -15.00 -0.35 -23.98
CA ASP A 186 -14.21 0.06 -25.13
C ASP A 186 -13.09 -0.92 -25.46
N PHE A 187 -12.57 -1.65 -24.47
CA PHE A 187 -11.44 -2.57 -24.58
C PHE A 187 -11.84 -3.99 -24.16
N GLY A 188 -12.24 -4.18 -22.89
CA GLY A 188 -12.44 -5.52 -22.33
C GLY A 188 -13.48 -6.36 -23.07
N LYS A 189 -14.68 -5.83 -23.29
CA LYS A 189 -15.76 -6.47 -24.06
C LYS A 189 -15.39 -6.78 -25.52
N LYS A 190 -14.44 -6.02 -26.07
CA LYS A 190 -14.00 -6.18 -27.46
C LYS A 190 -12.79 -7.11 -27.58
N GLY A 191 -12.23 -7.58 -26.46
CA GLY A 191 -11.02 -8.39 -26.44
C GLY A 191 -9.77 -7.64 -26.95
N ILE A 192 -9.74 -6.31 -26.80
CA ILE A 192 -8.63 -5.46 -27.22
C ILE A 192 -7.93 -4.97 -25.96
N GLY A 193 -6.61 -4.99 -25.94
CA GLY A 193 -5.86 -4.45 -24.81
C GLY A 193 -5.76 -2.93 -24.84
N TYR A 194 -5.76 -2.30 -23.66
CA TYR A 194 -5.60 -0.85 -23.53
C TYR A 194 -4.12 -0.45 -23.50
N THR A 195 -3.83 0.80 -23.87
CA THR A 195 -2.50 1.42 -23.72
C THR A 195 -2.45 2.36 -22.51
N GLU A 196 -1.24 2.73 -22.07
CA GLU A 196 -1.04 3.77 -21.05
C GLU A 196 -1.78 5.08 -21.39
N GLN A 197 -1.72 5.50 -22.67
CA GLN A 197 -2.40 6.71 -23.14
C GLN A 197 -3.92 6.60 -23.01
N ASN A 198 -4.52 5.43 -23.27
CA ASN A 198 -5.95 5.25 -23.12
C ASN A 198 -6.42 5.47 -21.67
N ILE A 199 -5.61 5.08 -20.67
CA ILE A 199 -5.94 5.32 -19.26
C ILE A 199 -5.97 6.82 -18.96
N MET A 200 -4.94 7.55 -19.40
CA MET A 200 -4.85 8.99 -19.22
C MET A 200 -6.00 9.72 -19.91
N ASP A 201 -6.29 9.36 -21.17
CA ASP A 201 -7.38 9.97 -21.95
C ASP A 201 -8.75 9.74 -21.30
N LEU A 202 -9.02 8.53 -20.84
CA LEU A 202 -10.30 8.21 -20.19
C LEU A 202 -10.46 8.92 -18.83
N CYS A 203 -9.38 9.04 -18.05
CA CYS A 203 -9.39 9.83 -16.82
C CYS A 203 -9.65 11.32 -17.10
N ASN A 204 -8.99 11.89 -18.12
CA ASN A 204 -9.20 13.27 -18.55
C ASN A 204 -10.64 13.50 -19.04
N GLU A 205 -11.18 12.58 -19.85
CA GLU A 205 -12.56 12.63 -20.33
C GLU A 205 -13.57 12.54 -19.18
N ALA A 206 -13.30 11.69 -18.19
CA ALA A 206 -14.14 11.56 -17.02
C ALA A 206 -14.15 12.85 -16.18
N ALA A 207 -12.98 13.45 -15.94
CA ALA A 207 -12.86 14.68 -15.17
C ALA A 207 -13.36 15.92 -15.93
N GLY A 208 -13.33 15.92 -17.26
CA GLY A 208 -13.60 17.09 -18.10
C GLY A 208 -12.46 18.12 -18.12
N VAL A 209 -11.31 17.77 -17.52
CA VAL A 209 -10.08 18.55 -17.45
C VAL A 209 -8.87 17.61 -17.54
N SER A 210 -7.69 18.14 -17.82
CA SER A 210 -6.47 17.33 -17.79
C SER A 210 -6.10 16.98 -16.34
N LEU A 211 -5.86 15.69 -16.09
CA LEU A 211 -5.28 15.14 -14.86
C LEU A 211 -3.80 14.74 -15.05
N GLN A 212 -3.14 15.24 -16.11
CA GLN A 212 -1.77 14.87 -16.48
C GLN A 212 -0.78 15.02 -15.32
N GLU A 213 -0.94 16.07 -14.50
CA GLU A 213 -0.06 16.30 -13.34
C GLU A 213 -0.08 15.13 -12.34
N ILE A 214 -1.23 14.47 -12.15
CA ILE A 214 -1.32 13.29 -11.27
C ILE A 214 -0.47 12.15 -11.84
N PHE A 215 -0.55 11.92 -13.15
CA PHE A 215 0.24 10.88 -13.81
C PHE A 215 1.74 11.19 -13.77
N ASP A 216 2.12 12.42 -14.14
CA ASP A 216 3.53 12.83 -14.19
C ASP A 216 4.20 12.74 -12.82
N LYS A 217 3.51 13.15 -11.76
CA LYS A 217 4.07 13.20 -10.41
C LYS A 217 4.00 11.88 -9.65
N TYR A 218 2.87 11.19 -9.74
CA TYR A 218 2.55 10.07 -8.84
C TYR A 218 2.52 8.70 -9.55
N VAL A 219 2.39 8.66 -10.87
CA VAL A 219 2.45 7.41 -11.65
C VAL A 219 3.83 7.18 -12.25
N TYR A 220 4.34 8.18 -12.96
CA TYR A 220 5.64 8.14 -13.64
C TYR A 220 6.76 8.80 -12.84
N GLY A 221 6.40 9.68 -11.89
CA GLY A 221 7.30 10.33 -10.96
C GLY A 221 7.39 9.65 -9.60
N THR A 222 8.13 10.30 -8.71
CA THR A 222 8.42 9.86 -7.35
C THR A 222 8.16 10.98 -6.34
N GLU A 223 7.21 11.86 -6.66
CA GLU A 223 6.85 12.99 -5.79
C GLU A 223 6.20 12.46 -4.49
N ASP A 224 6.31 13.22 -3.40
CA ASP A 224 5.71 12.83 -2.13
C ASP A 224 4.18 12.86 -2.23
N PHE A 225 3.51 11.77 -1.86
CA PHE A 225 2.05 11.64 -1.98
C PHE A 225 1.32 12.44 -0.89
N GLU A 226 1.99 12.79 0.22
CA GLU A 226 1.37 13.41 1.40
C GLU A 226 0.54 14.67 1.08
N PRO A 227 1.00 15.65 0.28
CA PRO A 227 0.20 16.83 -0.05
C PRO A 227 -1.09 16.49 -0.81
N MET A 228 -1.00 15.64 -1.84
CA MET A 228 -2.15 15.27 -2.67
C MET A 228 -3.15 14.41 -1.89
N LEU A 229 -2.67 13.47 -1.08
CA LEU A 229 -3.52 12.65 -0.22
C LEU A 229 -4.29 13.51 0.79
N ASN A 230 -3.63 14.49 1.42
CA ASN A 230 -4.30 15.42 2.33
C ASN A 230 -5.41 16.22 1.64
N GLU A 231 -5.18 16.68 0.41
CA GLU A 231 -6.21 17.34 -0.39
C GLU A 231 -7.40 16.41 -0.66
N CYS A 232 -7.12 15.18 -1.12
CA CYS A 232 -8.15 14.19 -1.42
C CYS A 232 -8.96 13.79 -0.18
N PHE A 233 -8.30 13.48 0.94
CA PHE A 233 -8.98 13.15 2.20
C PHE A 233 -9.88 14.29 2.66
N ASN A 234 -9.37 15.53 2.66
CA ASN A 234 -10.17 16.68 3.08
C ASN A 234 -11.39 16.91 2.19
N TYR A 235 -11.29 16.67 0.87
CA TYR A 235 -12.43 16.78 -0.04
C TYR A 235 -13.58 15.85 0.36
N VAL A 236 -13.27 14.61 0.79
CA VAL A 236 -14.28 13.63 1.24
C VAL A 236 -14.58 13.71 2.74
N GLY A 237 -14.11 14.74 3.44
CA GLY A 237 -14.40 14.94 4.86
C GLY A 237 -13.59 14.06 5.80
N LEU A 238 -12.43 13.60 5.35
CA LEU A 238 -11.46 12.84 6.12
C LEU A 238 -10.20 13.66 6.40
N GLU A 239 -9.42 13.24 7.37
CA GLU A 239 -8.09 13.75 7.65
C GLU A 239 -7.10 12.59 7.83
N MET A 240 -5.87 12.80 7.38
CA MET A 240 -4.76 11.90 7.64
C MET A 240 -3.97 12.42 8.83
N GLN A 241 -4.05 11.69 9.94
CA GLN A 241 -3.34 12.01 11.18
C GLN A 241 -1.97 11.33 11.18
N LYS A 242 -0.92 12.15 11.15
CA LYS A 242 0.47 11.71 11.18
C LYS A 242 1.04 11.85 12.57
N THR A 243 1.44 10.73 13.17
CA THR A 243 2.00 10.70 14.53
C THR A 243 3.33 9.94 14.56
N PRO A 244 4.33 10.37 15.35
CA PRO A 244 5.56 9.59 15.50
C PRO A 244 5.28 8.19 16.04
N SER A 245 6.04 7.19 15.57
CA SER A 245 5.97 5.84 16.14
C SER A 245 6.22 5.87 17.65
N ALA A 246 5.45 5.07 18.39
CA ALA A 246 5.60 4.92 19.84
C ALA A 246 6.97 4.31 20.24
N PHE A 247 7.64 3.64 19.30
CA PHE A 247 8.93 3.01 19.51
C PHE A 247 10.08 3.99 19.19
N THR A 248 10.96 4.20 20.15
CA THR A 248 12.08 5.17 20.03
C THR A 248 13.11 4.75 18.98
N ASN A 249 13.37 3.44 18.82
CA ASN A 249 14.19 2.93 17.71
C ASN A 249 13.61 3.35 16.34
N GLU A 250 12.29 3.37 16.21
CA GLU A 250 11.64 3.77 14.98
C GLU A 250 11.63 5.29 14.83
N SER A 251 10.97 6.01 15.73
CA SER A 251 10.70 7.45 15.58
C SER A 251 11.94 8.33 15.63
N THR A 252 12.92 7.97 16.48
CA THR A 252 14.12 8.78 16.73
C THR A 252 15.32 8.27 15.95
N TYR A 253 15.55 6.96 15.96
CA TYR A 253 16.77 6.38 15.40
C TYR A 253 16.60 5.82 13.99
N GLY A 254 15.37 5.64 13.52
CA GLY A 254 15.05 5.23 12.15
C GLY A 254 15.37 3.77 11.84
N PHE A 255 15.06 2.83 12.74
CA PHE A 255 15.09 1.40 12.42
C PHE A 255 13.99 0.60 13.11
N LYS A 256 13.46 -0.41 12.41
CA LYS A 256 12.50 -1.39 12.92
C LYS A 256 13.20 -2.68 13.29
N VAL A 257 12.64 -3.41 14.24
CA VAL A 257 13.15 -4.72 14.66
C VAL A 257 12.03 -5.76 14.66
N LEU A 258 12.41 -7.01 14.44
CA LEU A 258 11.62 -8.19 14.78
C LEU A 258 12.17 -8.74 16.10
N GLU A 259 11.34 -8.74 17.13
CA GLU A 259 11.68 -9.31 18.43
C GLU A 259 11.07 -10.71 18.57
N GLN A 260 11.92 -11.67 18.90
CA GLN A 260 11.59 -13.04 19.27
C GLN A 260 12.37 -13.38 20.54
N PRO A 261 11.91 -14.31 21.39
CA PRO A 261 12.66 -14.72 22.58
C PRO A 261 14.14 -15.01 22.29
N GLY A 262 15.03 -14.14 22.80
CA GLY A 262 16.48 -14.25 22.61
C GLY A 262 17.04 -13.68 21.30
N LEU A 263 16.22 -13.02 20.47
CA LEU A 263 16.63 -12.47 19.18
C LEU A 263 15.89 -11.16 18.89
N THR A 264 16.64 -10.05 18.82
CA THR A 264 16.16 -8.76 18.32
C THR A 264 16.84 -8.48 16.98
N LYS A 265 16.19 -8.80 15.88
CA LYS A 265 16.77 -8.67 14.53
C LYS A 265 16.30 -7.39 13.84
N THR A 266 17.20 -6.63 13.24
CA THR A 266 16.82 -5.43 12.48
C THR A 266 16.10 -5.79 11.18
N GLY A 267 15.04 -5.05 10.87
CA GLY A 267 14.24 -5.20 9.65
C GLY A 267 14.49 -4.03 8.70
N LEU A 268 13.63 -3.01 8.77
CA LEU A 268 13.73 -1.80 7.96
C LEU A 268 14.64 -0.77 8.61
N ILE A 269 15.44 -0.07 7.82
CA ILE A 269 16.28 1.04 8.28
C ILE A 269 16.00 2.24 7.37
N ALA A 270 15.56 3.35 7.96
CA ALA A 270 15.31 4.56 7.20
C ALA A 270 16.62 5.11 6.63
N PRO A 271 16.74 5.34 5.30
CA PRO A 271 17.92 5.95 4.70
C PRO A 271 18.25 7.29 5.37
N TYR A 272 19.55 7.54 5.56
CA TYR A 272 20.07 8.76 6.20
C TYR A 272 19.64 8.99 7.67
N SER A 273 18.96 8.04 8.30
CA SER A 273 18.66 8.05 9.74
C SER A 273 19.92 7.92 10.60
N PRO A 274 19.83 8.20 11.92
CA PRO A 274 20.92 7.90 12.86
C PRO A 274 21.42 6.45 12.77
N ALA A 275 20.51 5.47 12.71
CA ALA A 275 20.88 4.06 12.61
C ALA A 275 21.59 3.74 11.29
N TRP A 276 21.10 4.29 10.17
CA TRP A 276 21.74 4.11 8.86
C TRP A 276 23.16 4.70 8.85
N LYS A 277 23.33 5.93 9.34
CA LYS A 277 24.63 6.62 9.41
C LYS A 277 25.62 5.91 10.33
N ALA A 278 25.12 5.26 11.38
CA ALA A 278 25.92 4.47 12.31
C ALA A 278 26.36 3.12 11.73
N GLY A 279 25.90 2.75 10.53
CA GLY A 279 26.26 1.50 9.86
C GLY A 279 25.44 0.29 10.34
N LEU A 280 24.27 0.52 10.95
CA LEU A 280 23.32 -0.56 11.20
C LEU A 280 22.78 -1.07 9.85
N SER A 281 22.73 -2.38 9.69
CA SER A 281 22.24 -3.03 8.46
C SER A 281 21.01 -3.87 8.77
N SER A 282 20.15 -4.08 7.75
CA SER A 282 19.03 -5.01 7.84
C SER A 282 19.56 -6.43 8.08
N GLY A 283 18.93 -7.17 9.01
CA GLY A 283 19.34 -8.52 9.39
C GLY A 283 20.39 -8.59 10.51
N ASP A 284 20.94 -7.46 10.96
CA ASP A 284 21.81 -7.38 12.14
C ASP A 284 21.04 -7.79 13.41
N ASP A 285 21.70 -8.48 14.34
CA ASP A 285 21.13 -8.80 15.65
C ASP A 285 21.54 -7.73 16.66
N VAL A 286 20.58 -7.06 17.29
CA VAL A 286 20.83 -6.11 18.37
C VAL A 286 21.01 -6.87 19.67
N ILE A 287 22.23 -6.86 20.21
CA ILE A 287 22.62 -7.65 21.38
C ILE A 287 22.51 -6.85 22.67
N ALA A 288 22.94 -5.58 22.66
CA ALA A 288 22.93 -4.73 23.84
C ALA A 288 22.74 -3.25 23.52
N VAL A 289 22.24 -2.49 24.49
CA VAL A 289 22.18 -1.02 24.51
C VAL A 289 23.02 -0.52 25.68
N ASN A 290 24.04 0.29 25.44
CA ASN A 290 24.94 0.84 26.47
C ASN A 290 25.46 -0.23 27.45
N GLY A 291 25.80 -1.41 26.93
CA GLY A 291 26.30 -2.55 27.73
C GLY A 291 25.22 -3.41 28.41
N PHE A 292 23.94 -3.07 28.32
CA PHE A 292 22.84 -3.88 28.83
C PHE A 292 22.27 -4.78 27.75
N VAL A 293 22.27 -6.09 27.99
CA VAL A 293 21.75 -7.09 27.04
C VAL A 293 20.26 -6.88 26.80
N VAL A 294 19.87 -6.84 25.53
CA VAL A 294 18.48 -6.73 25.10
C VAL A 294 17.78 -8.08 25.21
N LYS A 295 16.59 -8.08 25.82
CA LYS A 295 15.73 -9.26 26.04
C LYS A 295 14.27 -8.91 25.73
N ASN A 296 13.97 -8.63 24.46
CA ASN A 296 12.65 -8.14 24.01
C ASN A 296 12.23 -6.84 24.73
N ASP A 297 13.20 -6.02 25.09
CA ASP A 297 13.04 -4.80 25.88
C ASP A 297 13.87 -3.64 25.28
N LEU A 298 14.21 -3.73 23.98
CA LEU A 298 15.04 -2.73 23.28
C LEU A 298 14.50 -1.31 23.51
N SER A 299 13.19 -1.14 23.34
CA SER A 299 12.53 0.15 23.51
C SER A 299 12.64 0.69 24.94
N ASN A 300 12.65 -0.17 25.95
CA ASN A 300 12.79 0.23 27.34
C ASN A 300 14.20 0.79 27.60
N TRP A 301 15.23 0.10 27.12
CA TRP A 301 16.61 0.58 27.25
C TRP A 301 16.86 1.89 26.50
N LEU A 302 16.35 2.01 25.27
CA LEU A 302 16.45 3.26 24.49
C LEU A 302 15.73 4.43 25.18
N ASN A 303 14.59 4.17 25.81
CA ASN A 303 13.87 5.18 26.59
C ASN A 303 14.60 5.55 27.88
N TYR A 304 15.19 4.58 28.57
CA TYR A 304 15.94 4.81 29.80
C TYR A 304 17.15 5.74 29.56
N PHE A 305 17.88 5.53 28.47
CA PHE A 305 19.05 6.34 28.10
C PHE A 305 18.72 7.55 27.21
N LYS A 306 17.43 7.90 27.06
CA LYS A 306 17.00 9.00 26.20
C LYS A 306 17.66 10.32 26.60
N GLY A 307 18.17 11.05 25.61
CA GLY A 307 18.88 12.33 25.80
C GLY A 307 20.38 12.17 26.08
N GLY A 308 20.87 10.95 26.32
CA GLY A 308 22.28 10.60 26.37
C GLY A 308 22.80 10.00 25.06
N ALA A 309 24.08 9.61 25.05
CA ALA A 309 24.65 8.82 23.98
C ALA A 309 24.09 7.38 24.03
N ILE A 310 23.74 6.84 22.85
CA ILE A 310 23.32 5.45 22.68
C ILE A 310 24.36 4.72 21.86
N GLU A 311 24.99 3.71 22.46
CA GLU A 311 25.79 2.70 21.82
C GLU A 311 24.96 1.41 21.70
N LEU A 312 24.89 0.82 20.50
CA LEU A 312 24.37 -0.52 20.29
C LEU A 312 25.54 -1.49 20.07
N THR A 313 25.54 -2.61 20.79
CA THR A 313 26.33 -3.78 20.39
C THR A 313 25.47 -4.63 19.47
N VAL A 314 25.94 -4.87 18.25
CA VAL A 314 25.20 -5.65 17.26
C VAL A 314 26.07 -6.74 16.64
N SER A 315 25.46 -7.88 16.29
CA SER A 315 26.08 -8.92 15.48
C SER A 315 25.68 -8.73 14.02
N SER A 316 26.64 -8.40 13.17
CA SER A 316 26.45 -8.20 11.74
C SER A 316 27.18 -9.29 10.99
N GLN A 317 26.43 -10.22 10.38
CA GLN A 317 26.99 -11.39 9.69
C GLN A 317 27.98 -12.20 10.56
N GLY A 318 27.68 -12.33 11.85
CA GLY A 318 28.52 -13.05 12.82
C GLY A 318 29.69 -12.24 13.40
N LYS A 319 29.85 -10.97 13.03
CA LYS A 319 30.85 -10.06 13.62
C LYS A 319 30.19 -9.09 14.58
N LEU A 320 30.68 -9.03 15.81
CA LEU A 320 30.26 -8.02 16.78
C LEU A 320 30.86 -6.66 16.41
N LYS A 321 30.01 -5.62 16.43
CA LYS A 321 30.41 -4.22 16.30
C LYS A 321 29.64 -3.37 17.32
N ASN A 322 30.30 -2.35 17.84
CA ASN A 322 29.65 -1.29 18.59
C ASN A 322 29.39 -0.13 17.65
N ILE A 323 28.15 0.36 17.61
CA ILE A 323 27.74 1.48 16.79
C ILE A 323 27.11 2.56 17.66
N ASN A 324 27.43 3.83 17.36
CA ASN A 324 26.93 4.97 18.12
C ASN A 324 25.81 5.67 17.35
N LEU A 325 24.63 5.76 17.94
CA LEU A 325 23.47 6.43 17.36
C LEU A 325 23.53 7.93 17.70
N VAL A 326 23.92 8.74 16.72
CA VAL A 326 24.02 10.19 16.88
C VAL A 326 22.78 10.86 16.29
N VAL A 327 21.98 11.50 17.15
CA VAL A 327 20.83 12.30 16.75
C VAL A 327 21.26 13.74 16.58
N LYS A 328 21.00 14.33 15.42
CA LYS A 328 21.22 15.77 15.20
C LYS A 328 20.06 16.57 15.80
N PRO A 329 20.30 17.77 16.35
CA PRO A 329 19.22 18.68 16.73
C PRO A 329 18.33 18.98 15.52
N GLY A 330 17.03 18.71 15.65
CA GLY A 330 16.04 18.90 14.58
C GLY A 330 14.92 17.85 14.65
N ALA A 331 13.70 18.24 14.27
CA ALA A 331 12.48 17.46 14.46
C ALA A 331 12.24 16.38 13.37
N THR A 332 13.27 15.74 12.84
CA THR A 332 13.06 14.66 11.85
C THR A 332 12.63 13.40 12.57
N THR A 333 11.39 12.97 12.33
CA THR A 333 10.87 11.67 12.80
C THR A 333 10.83 10.67 11.66
N TYR A 334 11.08 9.40 11.98
CA TYR A 334 11.03 8.30 11.03
C TYR A 334 9.85 7.36 11.34
N PHE A 335 9.40 6.60 10.33
CA PHE A 335 8.36 5.58 10.47
C PHE A 335 7.09 6.05 11.20
N ASN A 336 6.64 7.27 10.92
CA ASN A 336 5.40 7.81 11.48
C ASN A 336 4.21 6.88 11.20
N THR A 337 3.30 6.76 12.16
CA THR A 337 1.99 6.15 11.94
C THR A 337 1.06 7.12 11.24
N HIS A 338 0.25 6.59 10.32
CA HIS A 338 -0.76 7.34 9.59
C HIS A 338 -2.12 6.73 9.90
N LYS A 339 -3.00 7.53 10.50
CA LYS A 339 -4.38 7.17 10.83
C LYS A 339 -5.35 7.99 9.99
N VAL A 340 -6.47 7.40 9.62
CA VAL A 340 -7.53 8.08 8.86
C VAL A 340 -8.71 8.29 9.80
N ALA A 341 -9.16 9.53 9.92
CA ALA A 341 -10.29 9.89 10.75
C ALA A 341 -11.26 10.79 9.99
N MET A 342 -12.52 10.80 10.43
CA MET A 342 -13.47 11.82 10.01
C MET A 342 -13.01 13.18 10.55
N VAL A 343 -13.09 14.23 9.73
CA VAL A 343 -12.90 15.60 10.22
C VAL A 343 -13.94 15.90 11.30
N ALA A 344 -13.52 16.45 12.44
CA ALA A 344 -14.37 16.63 13.61
C ALA A 344 -15.67 17.43 13.35
N LYS A 345 -15.62 18.37 12.40
CA LYS A 345 -16.77 19.15 11.92
C LYS A 345 -16.82 19.13 10.40
N ARG A 346 -17.46 18.11 9.84
CA ARG A 346 -17.68 18.03 8.38
C ARG A 346 -18.71 19.04 7.94
N THR A 347 -18.47 19.64 6.79
CA THR A 347 -19.48 20.41 6.07
C THR A 347 -20.51 19.48 5.43
N LEU A 348 -21.72 19.97 5.15
CA LEU A 348 -22.72 19.21 4.38
C LEU A 348 -22.16 18.71 3.04
N GLN A 349 -21.31 19.52 2.39
CA GLN A 349 -20.66 19.14 1.14
C GLN A 349 -19.71 17.95 1.34
N GLN A 350 -18.91 17.93 2.40
CA GLN A 350 -18.03 16.81 2.72
C GLN A 350 -18.82 15.52 3.03
N GLU A 351 -19.96 15.61 3.70
CA GLU A 351 -20.82 14.44 3.92
C GLU A 351 -21.39 13.87 2.62
N ILE A 352 -21.81 14.75 1.70
CA ILE A 352 -22.26 14.35 0.36
C ILE A 352 -21.10 13.71 -0.42
N ASN A 353 -19.92 14.33 -0.39
CA ASN A 353 -18.73 13.84 -1.08
C ASN A 353 -18.33 12.45 -0.56
N TYR A 354 -18.33 12.25 0.77
CA TYR A 354 -18.03 10.97 1.41
C TYR A 354 -18.94 9.85 0.91
N LYS A 355 -20.26 10.08 0.94
CA LYS A 355 -21.26 9.12 0.47
C LYS A 355 -21.08 8.80 -1.01
N ARG A 356 -20.82 9.83 -1.84
CA ARG A 356 -20.60 9.67 -3.28
C ARG A 356 -19.34 8.90 -3.60
N TRP A 357 -18.24 9.19 -2.91
CA TRP A 357 -16.97 8.48 -3.03
C TRP A 357 -17.13 6.98 -2.78
N LEU A 358 -17.75 6.60 -1.66
CA LEU A 358 -17.96 5.19 -1.33
C LEU A 358 -19.12 4.55 -2.10
N GLY A 359 -19.91 5.31 -2.86
CA GLY A 359 -21.11 4.81 -3.52
C GLY A 359 -22.18 4.33 -2.53
N ILE A 360 -22.21 4.92 -1.33
CA ILE A 360 -23.25 4.69 -0.33
C ILE A 360 -24.45 5.56 -0.75
N GLU A 361 -25.53 4.94 -1.22
CA GLU A 361 -26.78 5.66 -1.49
C GLU A 361 -27.39 6.18 -0.18
N ASN A 362 -28.15 7.28 -0.27
CA ASN A 362 -28.84 7.88 0.88
C ASN A 362 -30.03 7.04 1.33
#